data_AF-A0A2E6VBM8-F1
#
_entry.id   AF-A0A2E6VBM8-F1
#
_cell.length_a   1.000
_cell.length_b   1.000
_cell.length_c   1.000
_cell.angle_alpha   90.00
_cell.angle_beta   90.00
_cell.angle_gamma   90.00
#
_symmetry.space_group_name_H-M   'P 1'
#
loop_
_entity.id
_entity.type
_entity.pdbx_description
1 polymer ?
#
loop_
_entity_poly.entity_id
_entity_poly.type
_entity_poly.pdbx_seq_one_letter_code
_entity_poly.pdbx_strand_id
1 'polypeptide(L)'
;MLISKNIIKLILILVCGISYAQTEIIGKVISGISGEVPISEIYVKELITKQPLTMTDSLGNFRIEYLEPNKSYVIEISAFGYGNQKFDVKTKSGINNVIFELKAECGYSAERAESDWKNGKASLLLIGSIAPIANSPADKRFEKKYGIRYYDFGCTPPISECIKEYNERIFELMDKKYGMEWRKKVRSDVQYLN
;
A
#
# COMPACT_ATOMS: atom_id res chain seq x y z
N MET A 1 -23.51 62.45 -24.57
CA MET A 1 -22.90 61.16 -24.93
C MET A 1 -21.53 61.04 -24.26
N LEU A 2 -21.49 60.82 -22.94
CA LEU A 2 -20.25 60.89 -22.14
C LEU A 2 -20.17 59.79 -21.06
N ILE A 3 -20.90 58.68 -21.28
CA ILE A 3 -21.00 57.57 -20.31
C ILE A 3 -20.20 56.34 -20.75
N SER A 4 -19.77 56.24 -22.02
CA SER A 4 -19.17 54.99 -22.54
C SER A 4 -17.67 54.81 -22.28
N LYS A 5 -16.91 55.86 -21.95
CA LYS A 5 -15.44 55.73 -21.78
C LYS A 5 -14.99 55.25 -20.39
N ASN A 6 -15.80 55.47 -19.35
CA ASN A 6 -15.45 55.04 -17.98
C ASN A 6 -15.86 53.59 -17.69
N ILE A 7 -16.87 53.05 -18.39
CA ILE A 7 -17.30 51.65 -18.22
C ILE A 7 -16.26 50.68 -18.82
N ILE A 8 -15.62 51.05 -19.93
CA ILE A 8 -14.56 50.23 -20.57
C ILE A 8 -13.32 50.13 -19.67
N LYS A 9 -12.97 51.19 -18.92
CA LYS A 9 -11.87 51.13 -17.94
C LYS A 9 -12.21 50.29 -16.72
N LEU A 10 -13.49 50.18 -16.33
CA LEU A 10 -13.91 49.33 -15.21
C LEU A 10 -13.93 47.84 -15.59
N ILE A 11 -14.26 47.52 -16.85
CA ILE A 11 -14.29 46.14 -17.36
C ILE A 11 -12.86 45.58 -17.54
N LEU A 12 -11.87 46.42 -17.87
CA LEU A 12 -10.48 45.96 -18.00
C LEU A 12 -9.79 45.61 -16.66
N ILE A 13 -10.32 46.09 -15.53
CA ILE A 13 -9.78 45.76 -14.19
C ILE A 13 -10.32 44.41 -13.70
N LEU A 14 -11.41 43.90 -14.27
CA LEU A 14 -12.00 42.61 -13.87
C LEU A 14 -11.32 41.38 -14.48
N VAL A 15 -10.46 41.54 -15.51
CA VAL A 15 -9.82 40.40 -16.20
C VAL A 15 -8.43 40.04 -15.63
N CYS A 16 -7.91 40.82 -14.68
CA CYS A 16 -6.67 40.49 -13.95
C CYS A 16 -6.92 39.89 -12.56
N GLY A 17 -8.12 39.35 -12.33
CA GLY A 17 -8.47 38.57 -11.13
C GLY A 17 -7.80 37.19 -11.14
N ILE A 18 -6.48 37.18 -11.00
CA ILE A 18 -5.64 36.12 -10.46
C ILE A 18 -6.10 34.71 -10.83
N SER A 19 -5.73 34.25 -12.03
CA SER A 19 -5.49 32.83 -12.25
C SER A 19 -4.31 32.44 -11.34
N TYR A 20 -4.56 32.26 -10.04
CA TYR A 20 -3.65 31.47 -9.23
C TYR A 20 -3.63 30.12 -9.92
N ALA A 21 -2.54 29.82 -10.63
CA ALA A 21 -2.26 28.45 -11.00
C ALA A 21 -2.31 27.68 -9.69
N GLN A 22 -3.39 26.90 -9.50
CA GLN A 22 -3.59 26.16 -8.26
C GLN A 22 -2.38 25.26 -8.13
N THR A 23 -1.63 25.46 -7.04
CA THR A 23 -0.49 24.61 -6.79
C THR A 23 -1.03 23.30 -6.25
N GLU A 24 -0.55 22.21 -6.82
CA GLU A 24 -1.07 20.88 -6.52
C GLU A 24 0.07 19.88 -6.41
N ILE A 25 -0.17 18.82 -5.64
CA ILE A 25 0.66 17.63 -5.60
C ILE A 25 -0.12 16.51 -6.30
N ILE A 26 0.50 15.94 -7.33
CA ILE A 26 0.09 14.67 -7.91
C ILE A 26 1.06 13.63 -7.38
N GLY A 27 0.57 12.77 -6.50
CA GLY A 27 1.38 11.77 -5.82
C GLY A 27 1.13 10.38 -6.36
N LYS A 28 2.18 9.54 -6.35
CA LYS A 28 2.06 8.09 -6.51
C LYS A 28 2.71 7.39 -5.31
N VAL A 29 2.03 6.43 -4.71
CA VAL A 29 2.55 5.63 -3.60
C VAL A 29 3.00 4.27 -4.12
N ILE A 30 4.21 3.86 -3.76
CA ILE A 30 4.78 2.54 -4.08
C ILE A 30 5.32 1.86 -2.81
N SER A 31 5.34 0.54 -2.85
CA SER A 31 5.93 -0.34 -1.84
C SER A 31 7.45 -0.37 -2.01
N GLY A 32 8.19 -0.19 -0.91
CA GLY A 32 9.63 -0.46 -0.88
C GLY A 32 9.99 -1.96 -0.95
N ILE A 33 9.00 -2.86 -0.96
CA ILE A 33 9.21 -4.32 -1.13
C ILE A 33 9.20 -4.66 -2.63
N SER A 34 8.09 -4.35 -3.30
CA SER A 34 7.84 -4.77 -4.69
C SER A 34 8.15 -3.71 -5.73
N GLY A 35 8.27 -2.43 -5.35
CA GLY A 35 8.30 -1.30 -6.27
C GLY A 35 6.93 -0.98 -6.91
N GLU A 36 5.89 -1.75 -6.58
CA GLU A 36 4.52 -1.62 -7.08
C GLU A 36 3.60 -0.97 -6.05
N VAL A 37 2.32 -0.77 -6.38
CA VAL A 37 1.34 -0.28 -5.39
C VAL A 37 1.23 -1.25 -4.20
N PRO A 38 1.24 -0.76 -2.95
CA PRO A 38 1.03 -1.60 -1.78
C PRO A 38 -0.25 -2.46 -1.86
N ILE A 39 -0.20 -3.70 -1.36
CA ILE A 39 -1.37 -4.61 -1.32
C ILE A 39 -2.23 -4.28 -0.08
N SER A 40 -2.73 -3.06 -0.03
CA SER A 40 -3.65 -2.56 0.99
C SER A 40 -4.28 -1.23 0.56
N GLU A 41 -5.31 -0.80 1.27
CA GLU A 41 -5.82 0.57 1.14
C GLU A 41 -4.77 1.56 1.64
N ILE A 42 -4.58 2.64 0.88
CA ILE A 42 -3.59 3.67 1.16
C ILE A 42 -4.31 4.98 1.44
N TYR A 43 -4.06 5.51 2.62
CA TYR A 43 -4.63 6.76 3.11
C TYR A 43 -3.57 7.84 3.11
N VAL A 44 -3.92 9.02 2.62
CA VAL A 44 -3.04 10.17 2.48
C VAL A 44 -3.65 11.37 3.19
N LYS A 45 -2.83 12.07 3.97
CA LYS A 45 -3.23 13.23 4.76
C LYS A 45 -2.19 14.33 4.68
N GLU A 46 -2.63 15.53 4.34
CA GLU A 46 -1.83 16.75 4.45
C GLU A 46 -2.00 17.35 5.87
N LEU A 47 -0.91 17.52 6.62
CA LEU A 47 -0.98 17.85 8.06
C LEU A 47 -1.01 19.35 8.41
N ILE A 48 -0.61 20.24 7.49
CA ILE A 48 -0.42 21.68 7.72
C ILE A 48 -1.74 22.44 7.57
N THR A 49 -2.40 22.30 6.42
CA THR A 49 -3.70 22.91 6.11
C THR A 49 -4.87 22.04 6.58
N LYS A 50 -4.58 20.82 7.04
CA LYS A 50 -5.56 19.86 7.60
C LYS A 50 -6.70 19.57 6.63
N GLN A 51 -6.37 19.41 5.35
CA GLN A 51 -7.33 18.95 4.35
C GLN A 51 -7.91 17.58 4.75
N PRO A 52 -9.10 17.23 4.23
CA PRO A 52 -9.68 15.92 4.45
C PRO A 52 -8.71 14.79 4.08
N LEU A 53 -8.82 13.67 4.80
CA LEU A 53 -8.15 12.43 4.43
C LEU A 53 -8.60 12.01 3.03
N THR A 54 -7.65 11.63 2.18
CA THR A 54 -7.92 11.07 0.85
C THR A 54 -7.36 9.66 0.73
N MET A 55 -7.88 8.89 -0.21
CA MET A 55 -7.36 7.57 -0.56
C MET A 55 -6.71 7.62 -1.94
N THR A 56 -5.75 6.73 -2.18
CA THR A 56 -5.22 6.55 -3.54
C THR A 56 -6.23 5.81 -4.42
N ASP A 57 -6.08 5.94 -5.74
CA ASP A 57 -6.71 5.02 -6.70
C ASP A 57 -6.04 3.62 -6.67
N SER A 58 -6.53 2.71 -7.49
CA SER A 58 -6.01 1.33 -7.60
C SER A 58 -4.58 1.24 -8.15
N LEU A 59 -4.05 2.34 -8.70
CA LEU A 59 -2.69 2.44 -9.23
C LEU A 59 -1.75 3.19 -8.25
N GLY A 60 -2.25 3.53 -7.07
CA GLY A 60 -1.52 4.25 -6.03
C GLY A 60 -1.46 5.76 -6.23
N ASN A 61 -2.21 6.33 -7.17
CA ASN A 61 -2.19 7.78 -7.42
C ASN A 61 -3.15 8.54 -6.51
N PHE A 62 -2.79 9.77 -6.16
CA PHE A 62 -3.65 10.71 -5.45
C PHE A 62 -3.36 12.16 -5.87
N ARG A 63 -4.26 13.07 -5.47
CA ARG A 63 -4.11 14.50 -5.73
C ARG A 63 -4.41 15.31 -4.47
N ILE A 64 -3.62 16.35 -4.23
CA ILE A 64 -3.85 17.37 -3.21
C ILE A 64 -3.82 18.74 -3.91
N GLU A 65 -4.93 19.47 -3.84
CA GLU A 65 -5.13 20.73 -4.55
C GLU A 65 -5.12 21.92 -3.58
N TYR A 66 -5.21 23.14 -4.13
CA TYR A 66 -5.32 24.40 -3.38
C TYR A 66 -4.15 24.68 -2.43
N LEU A 67 -2.94 24.29 -2.84
CA LEU A 67 -1.72 24.57 -2.09
C LEU A 67 -1.14 25.94 -2.45
N GLU A 68 -0.27 26.45 -1.58
CA GLU A 68 0.53 27.64 -1.81
C GLU A 68 1.84 27.25 -2.51
N PRO A 69 2.32 28.04 -3.50
CA PRO A 69 3.61 27.81 -4.13
C PRO A 69 4.76 28.10 -3.16
N ASN A 70 5.89 27.39 -3.32
CA ASN A 70 7.12 27.59 -2.55
C ASN A 70 6.96 27.34 -1.04
N LYS A 71 5.94 26.59 -0.63
CA LYS A 71 5.64 26.22 0.75
C LYS A 71 5.98 24.76 1.00
N SER A 72 6.42 24.47 2.23
CA SER A 72 6.66 23.10 2.68
C SER A 72 5.40 22.53 3.33
N TYR A 73 5.05 21.31 2.93
CA TYR A 73 3.94 20.53 3.45
C TYR A 73 4.45 19.21 4.00
N VAL A 74 3.71 18.65 4.96
CA VAL A 74 3.97 17.33 5.52
C VAL A 74 2.85 16.41 5.09
N ILE A 75 3.19 15.42 4.27
CA ILE A 75 2.26 14.41 3.77
C ILE A 75 2.44 13.16 4.64
N GLU A 76 1.42 12.80 5.38
CA GLU A 76 1.34 11.54 6.13
C GLU A 76 0.62 10.51 5.26
N ILE A 77 1.27 9.37 5.03
CA ILE A 77 0.73 8.24 4.28
C ILE A 77 0.68 7.04 5.22
N SER A 78 -0.46 6.36 5.25
CA SER A 78 -0.64 5.14 6.01
C SER A 78 -1.24 4.05 5.14
N ALA A 79 -0.65 2.86 5.24
CA ALA A 79 -1.11 1.64 4.59
C ALA A 79 -1.02 0.49 5.60
N PHE A 80 -1.87 -0.51 5.47
CA PHE A 80 -1.95 -1.58 6.46
C PHE A 80 -0.62 -2.35 6.54
N GLY A 81 -0.10 -2.53 7.76
CA GLY A 81 1.22 -3.13 8.01
C GLY A 81 2.42 -2.18 7.84
N TYR A 82 2.31 -1.10 7.07
CA TYR A 82 3.40 -0.12 6.86
C TYR A 82 3.49 0.96 7.95
N GLY A 83 2.44 1.10 8.75
CA GLY A 83 2.31 2.19 9.71
C GLY A 83 2.13 3.56 9.03
N ASN A 84 2.25 4.62 9.83
CA ASN A 84 2.14 6.00 9.35
C ASN A 84 3.54 6.54 9.03
N GLN A 85 3.76 6.99 7.80
CA GLN A 85 5.02 7.55 7.34
C GLN A 85 4.82 8.99 6.88
N LYS A 86 5.78 9.86 7.21
CA LYS A 86 5.70 11.30 6.94
C LYS A 86 6.75 11.72 5.94
N PHE A 87 6.35 12.56 5.00
CA PHE A 87 7.17 13.04 3.91
C PHE A 87 7.07 14.56 3.79
N ASP A 88 8.22 15.23 3.79
CA ASP A 88 8.30 16.66 3.54
C ASP A 88 8.28 16.93 2.02
N VAL A 89 7.33 17.76 1.58
CA VAL A 89 7.20 18.16 0.17
C VAL A 89 7.23 19.68 0.08
N LYS A 90 8.23 20.21 -0.63
CA LYS A 90 8.29 21.63 -0.97
C LYS A 90 7.66 21.85 -2.34
N THR A 91 6.56 22.58 -2.38
CA THR A 91 5.85 22.87 -3.62
C THR A 91 6.57 23.92 -4.46
N LYS A 92 6.40 23.83 -5.78
CA LYS A 92 6.64 24.88 -6.76
C LYS A 92 5.29 25.33 -7.32
N SER A 93 5.24 26.48 -7.98
CA SER A 93 4.03 26.92 -8.67
C SER A 93 3.56 25.89 -9.68
N GLY A 94 2.26 25.55 -9.65
CA GLY A 94 1.64 24.56 -10.54
C GLY A 94 1.75 23.12 -10.02
N ILE A 95 2.01 22.18 -10.93
CA ILE A 95 1.95 20.74 -10.67
C ILE A 95 3.27 20.22 -10.08
N ASN A 96 3.18 19.52 -8.95
CA ASN A 96 4.30 18.85 -8.29
C ASN A 96 4.08 17.34 -8.34
N ASN A 97 4.81 16.64 -9.20
CA ASN A 97 4.76 15.18 -9.29
C ASN A 97 5.73 14.57 -8.27
N VAL A 98 5.24 13.68 -7.41
CA VAL A 98 6.05 13.06 -6.34
C VAL A 98 5.74 11.57 -6.25
N ILE A 99 6.79 10.75 -6.11
CA ILE A 99 6.67 9.33 -5.78
C ILE A 99 7.02 9.17 -4.31
N PHE A 100 6.13 8.50 -3.57
CA PHE A 100 6.30 8.18 -2.16
C PHE A 100 6.54 6.67 -2.03
N GLU A 101 7.76 6.31 -1.67
CA GLU A 101 8.11 4.93 -1.37
C GLU A 101 7.90 4.65 0.12
N LEU A 102 6.98 3.74 0.45
CA LEU A 102 6.74 3.31 1.82
C LEU A 102 7.80 2.30 2.24
N LYS A 103 8.53 2.62 3.31
CA LYS A 103 9.49 1.71 3.90
C LYS A 103 8.77 0.55 4.57
N ALA A 104 9.19 -0.67 4.29
CA ALA A 104 8.63 -1.87 4.89
C ALA A 104 9.59 -2.49 5.90
N GLU A 105 9.02 -3.00 7.00
CA GLU A 105 9.73 -3.88 7.93
C GLU A 105 9.16 -5.29 7.81
N CYS A 106 9.75 -6.08 6.91
CA CYS A 106 9.35 -7.46 6.70
C CYS A 106 10.05 -8.42 7.66
N GLY A 107 9.26 -9.10 8.50
CA GLY A 107 9.73 -10.30 9.21
C GLY A 107 9.74 -11.55 8.32
N TYR A 108 9.01 -11.55 7.21
CA TYR A 108 8.85 -12.68 6.29
C TYR A 108 9.31 -12.30 4.89
N SER A 109 10.09 -13.16 4.26
CA SER A 109 10.65 -12.96 2.91
C SER A 109 10.91 -14.32 2.24
N ALA A 110 11.24 -14.30 0.95
CA ALA A 110 11.65 -15.51 0.22
C ALA A 110 12.90 -16.18 0.84
N GLU A 111 13.89 -15.41 1.32
CA GLU A 111 15.09 -15.93 1.98
C GLU A 111 14.76 -16.60 3.31
N ARG A 112 13.82 -16.02 4.06
CA ARG A 112 13.34 -16.64 5.29
C ARG A 112 12.57 -17.93 4.99
N ALA A 113 11.73 -17.96 3.96
CA ALA A 113 11.02 -19.16 3.52
C ALA A 113 11.99 -20.30 3.19
N GLU A 114 13.07 -19.99 2.46
CA GLU A 114 14.17 -20.92 2.17
C GLU A 114 14.82 -21.49 3.42
N SER A 115 15.16 -20.61 4.37
CA SER A 115 15.77 -21.00 5.64
C SER A 115 14.84 -21.89 6.46
N ASP A 116 13.58 -21.48 6.61
CA ASP A 116 12.57 -22.21 7.38
C ASP A 116 12.30 -23.58 6.75
N TRP A 117 12.25 -23.66 5.42
CA TRP A 117 12.11 -24.93 4.69
C TRP A 117 13.26 -25.89 4.96
N LYS A 118 14.51 -25.43 4.82
CA LYS A 118 15.71 -26.25 5.08
C LYS A 118 15.78 -26.75 6.52
N ASN A 119 15.27 -25.94 7.46
CA ASN A 119 15.30 -26.23 8.89
C ASN A 119 14.05 -26.98 9.40
N GLY A 120 13.11 -27.37 8.53
CA GLY A 120 11.88 -28.06 8.93
C GLY A 120 10.93 -27.19 9.79
N LYS A 121 10.99 -25.87 9.60
CA LYS A 121 10.20 -24.86 10.30
C LYS A 121 9.22 -24.09 9.38
N ALA A 122 9.16 -24.48 8.10
CA ALA A 122 8.27 -23.86 7.13
C ALA A 122 6.82 -23.80 7.61
N SER A 123 6.16 -22.69 7.28
CA SER A 123 4.74 -22.48 7.55
C SER A 123 4.00 -22.02 6.29
N LEU A 124 2.70 -22.21 6.24
CA LEU A 124 1.79 -21.51 5.35
C LEU A 124 1.11 -20.42 6.17
N LEU A 125 1.35 -19.18 5.76
CA LEU A 125 0.89 -17.99 6.46
C LEU A 125 -0.54 -17.66 6.06
N LEU A 126 -1.38 -17.40 7.05
CA LEU A 126 -2.81 -17.10 6.90
C LEU A 126 -3.11 -15.71 7.45
N ILE A 127 -3.96 -14.97 6.74
CA ILE A 127 -4.58 -13.75 7.28
C ILE A 127 -5.94 -14.16 7.81
N GLY A 128 -6.06 -14.24 9.13
CA GLY A 128 -7.28 -14.64 9.80
C GLY A 128 -8.26 -13.48 9.98
N SER A 129 -9.13 -13.65 10.95
CA SER A 129 -10.08 -12.63 11.38
C SER A 129 -9.95 -12.41 12.89
N ILE A 130 -10.91 -11.69 13.49
CA ILE A 130 -11.00 -11.54 14.95
C ILE A 130 -11.10 -12.90 15.65
N ALA A 131 -11.68 -13.92 14.99
CA ALA A 131 -11.74 -15.29 15.46
C ALA A 131 -10.95 -16.21 14.49
N PRO A 132 -9.71 -16.59 14.84
CA PRO A 132 -8.92 -17.54 14.06
C PRO A 132 -9.62 -18.90 13.92
N ILE A 133 -9.48 -19.53 12.75
CA ILE A 133 -10.06 -20.85 12.50
C ILE A 133 -9.08 -21.92 12.98
N ALA A 134 -9.51 -22.71 13.97
CA ALA A 134 -8.71 -23.81 14.49
C ALA A 134 -8.48 -24.90 13.43
N ASN A 135 -7.26 -25.45 13.39
CA ASN A 135 -6.92 -26.56 12.48
C ASN A 135 -7.85 -27.76 12.71
N SER A 136 -8.53 -28.17 11.65
CA SER A 136 -9.32 -29.40 11.60
C SER A 136 -8.43 -30.65 11.66
N PRO A 137 -9.01 -31.85 11.87
CA PRO A 137 -8.24 -33.09 11.76
C PRO A 137 -7.60 -33.30 10.38
N ALA A 138 -8.18 -32.78 9.30
CA ALA A 138 -7.60 -32.85 7.97
C ALA A 138 -6.35 -31.97 7.87
N ASP A 139 -6.39 -30.76 8.44
CA ASP A 139 -5.28 -29.82 8.47
C ASP A 139 -4.09 -30.39 9.23
N LYS A 140 -4.34 -30.98 10.41
CA LYS A 140 -3.28 -31.66 11.19
C LYS A 140 -2.62 -32.81 10.43
N ARG A 141 -3.39 -33.55 9.62
CA ARG A 141 -2.84 -34.60 8.74
C ARG A 141 -2.02 -34.01 7.60
N PHE A 142 -2.46 -32.89 7.02
CA PHE A 142 -1.71 -32.16 6.01
C PHE A 142 -0.36 -31.69 6.57
N GLU A 143 -0.38 -31.01 7.72
CA GLU A 143 0.82 -30.51 8.39
C GLU A 143 1.83 -31.64 8.65
N LYS A 144 1.36 -32.77 9.21
CA LYS A 144 2.20 -33.95 9.45
C LYS A 144 2.73 -34.57 8.17
N LYS A 145 1.92 -34.66 7.11
CA LYS A 145 2.30 -35.30 5.84
C LYS A 145 3.39 -34.51 5.12
N TYR A 146 3.30 -33.17 5.11
CA TYR A 146 4.20 -32.31 4.35
C TYR A 146 5.29 -31.66 5.19
N GLY A 147 5.24 -31.81 6.52
CA GLY A 147 6.22 -31.21 7.43
C GLY A 147 6.13 -29.69 7.44
N ILE A 148 4.93 -29.15 7.29
CA ILE A 148 4.64 -27.72 7.24
C ILE A 148 3.58 -27.37 8.29
N ARG A 149 3.57 -26.13 8.79
CA ARG A 149 2.56 -25.67 9.76
C ARG A 149 1.65 -24.62 9.15
N TYR A 150 0.43 -24.50 9.63
CA TYR A 150 -0.37 -23.29 9.41
C TYR A 150 -0.05 -22.26 10.50
N TYR A 151 0.18 -21.02 10.09
CA TYR A 151 0.37 -19.91 11.01
C TYR A 151 -0.63 -18.80 10.70
N ASP A 152 -1.61 -18.64 11.58
CA ASP A 152 -2.66 -17.64 11.47
C ASP A 152 -2.32 -16.41 12.31
N PHE A 153 -2.20 -15.25 11.66
CA PHE A 153 -1.91 -13.98 12.33
C PHE A 153 -3.16 -13.30 12.94
N GLY A 154 -4.34 -13.88 12.76
CA GLY A 154 -5.60 -13.25 13.12
C GLY A 154 -5.79 -11.91 12.38
N CYS A 155 -6.31 -10.91 13.08
CA CYS A 155 -6.56 -9.57 12.54
C CYS A 155 -5.34 -8.63 12.55
N THR A 156 -4.16 -9.11 12.95
CA THR A 156 -2.92 -8.32 12.99
C THR A 156 -1.81 -8.99 12.17
N PRO A 157 -2.02 -9.26 10.87
CA PRO A 157 -0.97 -9.79 10.02
C PRO A 157 0.12 -8.74 9.74
N PRO A 158 1.32 -9.19 9.37
CA PRO A 158 2.34 -8.29 8.79
C PRO A 158 1.87 -7.77 7.42
N ILE A 159 2.72 -6.93 6.80
CA ILE A 159 2.49 -6.42 5.44
C ILE A 159 2.18 -7.59 4.48
N SER A 160 1.07 -7.45 3.74
CA SER A 160 0.55 -8.42 2.77
C SER A 160 1.61 -8.92 1.79
N GLU A 161 2.43 -8.02 1.27
CA GLU A 161 3.52 -8.33 0.35
C GLU A 161 4.57 -9.26 0.98
N CYS A 162 4.93 -9.07 2.24
CA CYS A 162 5.86 -9.97 2.94
C CYS A 162 5.28 -11.39 3.07
N ILE A 163 3.96 -11.49 3.31
CA ILE A 163 3.25 -12.78 3.38
C ILE A 163 3.27 -13.45 2.02
N LYS A 164 2.97 -12.68 0.97
CA LYS A 164 2.97 -13.15 -0.42
C LYS A 164 4.32 -13.73 -0.81
N GLU A 165 5.41 -12.97 -0.64
CA GLU A 165 6.76 -13.44 -0.98
C GLU A 165 7.14 -14.73 -0.25
N TYR A 166 6.83 -14.82 1.05
CA TYR A 166 7.12 -16.01 1.83
C TYR A 166 6.29 -17.22 1.37
N ASN A 167 4.97 -17.05 1.25
CA ASN A 167 4.07 -18.13 0.86
C ASN A 167 4.35 -18.64 -0.55
N GLU A 168 4.51 -17.73 -1.52
CA GLU A 168 4.83 -18.10 -2.91
C GLU A 168 6.12 -18.92 -2.97
N ARG A 169 7.14 -18.51 -2.21
CA ARG A 169 8.38 -19.29 -2.17
C ARG A 169 8.18 -20.68 -1.55
N ILE A 170 7.38 -20.80 -0.50
CA ILE A 170 7.03 -22.09 0.08
C ILE A 170 6.25 -22.96 -0.92
N PHE A 171 5.31 -22.39 -1.69
CA PHE A 171 4.56 -23.12 -2.70
C PHE A 171 5.48 -23.71 -3.77
N GLU A 172 6.43 -22.93 -4.28
CA GLU A 172 7.43 -23.40 -5.24
C GLU A 172 8.25 -24.57 -4.69
N LEU A 173 8.66 -24.48 -3.42
CA LEU A 173 9.42 -25.54 -2.74
C LEU A 173 8.56 -26.81 -2.52
N MET A 174 7.29 -26.65 -2.18
CA MET A 174 6.34 -27.75 -2.05
C MET A 174 6.07 -28.41 -3.39
N ASP A 175 5.83 -27.64 -4.44
CA ASP A 175 5.60 -28.16 -5.80
C ASP A 175 6.82 -28.93 -6.30
N LYS A 176 8.03 -28.39 -6.08
CA LYS A 176 9.28 -29.05 -6.45
C LYS A 176 9.48 -30.38 -5.75
N LYS A 177 9.09 -30.50 -4.47
CA LYS A 177 9.33 -31.70 -3.65
C LYS A 177 8.20 -32.73 -3.75
N TYR A 178 6.96 -32.29 -3.89
CA TYR A 178 5.77 -33.12 -3.72
C TYR A 178 4.84 -33.13 -4.95
N GLY A 179 5.18 -32.40 -6.01
CA GLY A 179 4.28 -32.14 -7.13
C GLY A 179 3.11 -31.24 -6.73
N MET A 180 2.08 -31.10 -7.57
CA MET A 180 0.98 -30.15 -7.34
C MET A 180 -0.22 -30.73 -6.57
N GLU A 181 -0.23 -32.03 -6.26
CA GLU A 181 -1.41 -32.68 -5.63
C GLU A 181 -1.70 -32.19 -4.21
N TRP A 182 -0.74 -31.57 -3.53
CA TRP A 182 -0.97 -30.98 -2.20
C TRP A 182 -1.89 -29.75 -2.28
N ARG A 183 -1.90 -29.00 -3.40
CA ARG A 183 -2.72 -27.81 -3.60
C ARG A 183 -4.22 -28.09 -3.51
N LYS A 184 -4.66 -29.33 -3.81
CA LYS A 184 -6.06 -29.75 -3.67
C LYS A 184 -6.48 -30.05 -2.22
N LYS A 185 -5.51 -30.13 -1.30
CA LYS A 185 -5.69 -30.61 0.08
C LYS A 185 -5.34 -29.57 1.14
N VAL A 186 -4.67 -28.50 0.73
CA VAL A 186 -4.34 -27.36 1.57
C VAL A 186 -5.61 -26.61 1.95
N ARG A 187 -5.58 -25.91 3.09
CA ARG A 187 -6.67 -25.02 3.47
C ARG A 187 -6.90 -23.96 2.39
N SER A 188 -8.17 -23.66 2.12
CA SER A 188 -8.58 -22.70 1.08
C SER A 188 -8.30 -21.24 1.46
N ASP A 189 -8.00 -20.96 2.73
CA ASP A 189 -7.69 -19.61 3.23
C ASP A 189 -6.18 -19.31 3.28
N VAL A 190 -5.36 -20.19 2.72
CA VAL A 190 -3.95 -19.90 2.45
C VAL A 190 -3.84 -18.77 1.44
N GLN A 191 -3.15 -17.71 1.85
CA GLN A 191 -3.06 -16.49 1.07
C GLN A 191 -2.15 -16.67 -0.15
N TYR A 192 -2.58 -16.10 -1.27
CA TYR A 192 -1.84 -15.99 -2.55
C TYR A 192 -1.57 -17.32 -3.26
N LEU A 193 -2.31 -18.39 -2.93
CA LEU A 193 -2.24 -19.65 -3.66
C LEU A 193 -3.10 -19.58 -4.93
N ASN A 194 -2.46 -19.58 -6.10
CA ASN A 194 -3.11 -19.61 -7.43
C ASN A 194 -3.34 -21.03 -7.96
#